data_AF-A0A9P0JBS0-F1
#
_entry.id   AF-A0A9P0JBS0-F1
#
_cell.length_a   1.000
_cell.length_b   1.000
_cell.length_c   1.000
_cell.angle_alpha   90.00
_cell.angle_beta   90.00
_cell.angle_gamma   90.00
#
_symmetry.space_group_name_H-M   'P 1'
#
loop_
_entity.id
_entity.type
_entity.pdbx_description
1 polymer ?
#
loop_
_entity_poly.entity_id
_entity_poly.type
_entity_poly.pdbx_seq_one_letter_code
_entity_poly.pdbx_strand_id
1 'polypeptide(L)'
;MENCPLDKAKLGFHTWSLLHTIAAYYPDEPTPQQRKDINDFFTLIGRLYPCETCARDFTKLLASRPPENDSQKSLSEWLCRIHNHINQKLVAKNYEQKYWQVSLKI
;
A
#
# COMPACT_ATOMS: atom_id res chain seq x y z
N MET A 1 17.23 21.87 -5.94
CA MET A 1 16.46 20.64 -5.62
C MET A 1 17.23 19.90 -4.55
N GLU A 2 17.01 20.23 -3.28
CA GLU A 2 17.56 19.41 -2.18
C GLU A 2 16.54 18.31 -1.85
N ASN A 3 17.02 17.09 -1.64
CA ASN A 3 16.25 15.86 -1.31
C ASN A 3 15.59 15.10 -2.49
N CYS A 4 16.24 15.04 -3.65
CA CYS A 4 15.91 14.07 -4.70
C CYS A 4 17.15 13.23 -5.06
N PRO A 5 17.06 11.88 -5.12
CA PRO A 5 15.90 11.05 -4.78
C PRO A 5 15.70 10.88 -3.27
N LEU A 6 14.48 10.53 -2.85
CA LEU A 6 14.15 10.23 -1.45
C LEU A 6 14.84 8.94 -0.98
N ASP A 7 15.19 8.88 0.31
CA ASP A 7 15.58 7.62 0.94
C ASP A 7 14.39 6.64 1.03
N LYS A 8 14.67 5.37 1.30
CA LYS A 8 13.68 4.29 1.37
C LYS A 8 12.55 4.56 2.37
N ALA A 9 12.86 5.19 3.51
CA ALA A 9 11.88 5.42 4.57
C ALA A 9 10.92 6.56 4.18
N LYS A 10 11.46 7.69 3.68
CA LYS A 10 10.66 8.81 3.19
C LYS A 10 9.80 8.41 2.00
N LEU A 11 10.37 7.68 1.04
CA LEU A 11 9.63 7.16 -0.11
C LEU A 11 8.48 6.24 0.34
N GLY A 12 8.74 5.33 1.29
CA GLY A 12 7.73 4.46 1.88
C GLY A 12 6.59 5.24 2.51
N PHE A 13 6.92 6.20 3.37
CA PHE A 13 5.94 7.06 4.03
C PHE A 13 5.03 7.79 3.03
N HIS A 14 5.61 8.51 2.06
CA HIS A 14 4.83 9.28 1.09
C HIS A 14 4.01 8.38 0.16
N THR A 15 4.52 7.21 -0.20
CA THR A 15 3.76 6.24 -1.00
C THR A 15 2.54 5.75 -0.23
N TRP A 16 2.70 5.37 1.03
CA TRP A 16 1.55 4.96 1.85
C TRP A 16 0.53 6.08 2.04
N SER A 17 0.97 7.33 2.18
CA SER A 17 0.06 8.48 2.20
C SER A 17 -0.78 8.54 0.92
N LEU A 18 -0.13 8.46 -0.25
CA LEU A 18 -0.84 8.45 -1.54
C LEU A 18 -1.84 7.29 -1.64
N LEU A 19 -1.41 6.07 -1.32
CA LEU A 19 -2.24 4.87 -1.44
C LEU A 19 -3.49 4.96 -0.53
N HIS A 20 -3.31 5.39 0.72
CA HIS A 20 -4.42 5.55 1.66
C HIS A 20 -5.36 6.68 1.25
N THR A 21 -4.84 7.77 0.69
CA THR A 21 -5.70 8.82 0.11
C THR A 21 -6.49 8.31 -1.09
N ILE A 22 -5.89 7.51 -2.00
CA ILE A 22 -6.62 6.89 -3.11
C ILE A 22 -7.78 6.02 -2.58
N ALA A 23 -7.52 5.17 -1.58
CA ALA A 23 -8.55 4.31 -1.00
C ALA A 23 -9.66 5.12 -0.28
N ALA A 24 -9.31 6.22 0.38
CA ALA A 24 -10.28 7.09 1.06
C ALA A 24 -11.28 7.76 0.10
N TYR A 25 -10.84 8.10 -1.12
CA TYR A 25 -11.68 8.72 -2.16
C TYR A 25 -12.26 7.73 -3.18
N TYR A 26 -12.00 6.44 -3.01
CA TYR A 26 -12.61 5.40 -3.84
C TYR A 26 -14.13 5.35 -3.59
N PRO A 27 -14.98 5.11 -4.60
CA PRO A 27 -16.43 5.13 -4.41
C PRO A 27 -16.94 3.89 -3.66
N ASP A 28 -18.08 4.04 -2.96
CA ASP A 28 -18.79 2.92 -2.32
C ASP A 28 -19.32 1.91 -3.35
N GLU A 29 -19.73 2.39 -4.52
CA GLU A 29 -20.20 1.58 -5.66
C GLU A 29 -19.31 1.81 -6.89
N PRO A 30 -18.14 1.15 -6.98
CA PRO A 30 -17.22 1.34 -8.09
C PRO A 30 -17.76 0.74 -9.39
N THR A 31 -17.46 1.40 -10.49
CA THR A 31 -17.65 0.84 -11.84
C THR A 31 -16.69 -0.33 -12.09
N PRO A 32 -17.01 -1.22 -13.05
CA PRO A 32 -16.07 -2.27 -13.48
C PRO A 32 -14.70 -1.72 -13.90
N GLN A 33 -14.67 -0.53 -14.52
CA GLN A 33 -13.43 0.12 -14.93
C GLN A 33 -12.61 0.56 -13.71
N GLN A 34 -13.23 1.20 -12.71
CA GLN A 34 -12.52 1.60 -11.48
C GLN A 34 -11.93 0.41 -10.73
N ARG A 35 -12.64 -0.72 -10.66
CA ARG A 35 -12.09 -1.97 -10.10
C ARG A 35 -10.87 -2.46 -10.88
N LYS A 36 -10.94 -2.42 -12.22
CA LYS A 36 -9.81 -2.79 -13.08
C LYS A 36 -8.61 -1.86 -12.86
N ASP A 37 -8.85 -0.55 -12.81
CA ASP A 37 -7.81 0.46 -12.62
C ASP A 37 -7.08 0.28 -11.29
N ILE A 38 -7.79 -0.02 -10.20
CA ILE A 38 -7.17 -0.32 -8.90
C ILE A 38 -6.26 -1.56 -8.99
N ASN A 39 -6.74 -2.63 -9.62
CA ASN A 39 -5.96 -3.86 -9.78
C ASN A 39 -4.69 -3.63 -10.62
N ASP A 40 -4.82 -2.90 -11.72
CA ASP A 40 -3.69 -2.54 -12.58
C ASP A 40 -2.72 -1.60 -11.87
N PHE A 41 -3.23 -0.61 -11.13
CA PHE A 41 -2.41 0.34 -10.37
C PHE A 41 -1.55 -0.35 -9.32
N PHE A 42 -2.11 -1.23 -8.48
CA PHE A 42 -1.32 -1.97 -7.49
C PHE A 42 -0.32 -2.93 -8.15
N THR A 43 -0.69 -3.54 -9.28
CA THR A 43 0.22 -4.36 -10.08
C THR A 43 1.40 -3.54 -10.59
N LEU A 44 1.16 -2.31 -11.07
CA LEU A 44 2.21 -1.39 -11.54
C LEU A 44 3.10 -0.90 -10.39
N ILE A 45 2.53 -0.58 -9.22
CA ILE A 45 3.32 -0.26 -8.03
C ILE A 45 4.25 -1.44 -7.69
N GLY A 46 3.76 -2.68 -7.68
CA GLY A 46 4.58 -3.87 -7.44
C GLY A 46 5.76 -4.05 -8.40
N ARG A 47 5.65 -3.56 -9.64
CA ARG A 47 6.71 -3.66 -10.66
C ARG A 47 7.66 -2.46 -10.67
N LEU A 48 7.14 -1.25 -10.44
CA LEU A 48 7.86 0.01 -10.67
C LEU A 48 8.39 0.66 -9.39
N TYR A 49 8.01 0.17 -8.21
CA TYR A 49 8.43 0.78 -6.95
C TYR A 49 9.96 0.78 -6.81
N PRO A 50 10.63 1.93 -6.58
CA PRO A 50 12.09 2.06 -6.63
C PRO A 50 12.80 1.57 -5.35
N CYS A 51 12.47 0.34 -4.97
CA CYS A 51 13.15 -0.49 -3.99
C CYS A 51 12.95 -1.95 -4.41
N GLU A 52 13.96 -2.58 -5.02
CA GLU A 52 13.84 -3.91 -5.65
C GLU A 52 13.30 -4.99 -4.68
N THR A 53 13.80 -5.02 -3.45
CA THR A 53 13.34 -5.97 -2.43
C THR A 53 11.90 -5.69 -2.01
N CYS A 54 11.53 -4.40 -1.86
CA CYS A 54 10.17 -4.00 -1.52
C CYS A 54 9.20 -4.38 -2.64
N ALA A 55 9.54 -4.08 -3.89
CA ALA A 55 8.75 -4.36 -5.09
C ALA A 55 8.49 -5.88 -5.25
N ARG A 56 9.55 -6.68 -5.13
CA ARG A 56 9.47 -8.15 -5.17
C ARG A 56 8.61 -8.73 -4.05
N ASP A 57 8.79 -8.25 -2.82
CA ASP A 57 8.00 -8.71 -1.68
C ASP A 57 6.52 -8.32 -1.82
N PHE A 58 6.26 -7.08 -2.27
CA PHE A 58 4.91 -6.59 -2.49
C PHE A 58 4.20 -7.34 -3.63
N THR A 59 4.90 -7.62 -4.73
CA THR A 59 4.37 -8.44 -5.84
C THR A 59 3.95 -9.83 -5.38
N LYS A 60 4.76 -10.49 -4.54
CA LYS A 60 4.38 -11.79 -3.93
C LYS A 60 3.17 -11.66 -3.01
N LEU A 61 3.11 -10.58 -2.25
CA LEU A 61 1.98 -10.31 -1.37
C LEU A 61 0.69 -10.11 -2.18
N LEU A 62 0.72 -9.33 -3.27
CA LEU A 62 -0.43 -9.13 -4.16
C LEU A 62 -0.93 -10.43 -4.78
N ALA A 63 -0.04 -11.35 -5.15
CA ALA A 63 -0.43 -12.65 -5.69
C ALA A 63 -1.20 -13.52 -4.68
N SER A 64 -0.91 -13.39 -3.38
CA SER A 64 -1.59 -14.14 -2.32
C SER A 64 -2.77 -13.40 -1.68
N ARG A 65 -2.78 -12.08 -1.79
CA ARG A 65 -3.77 -11.17 -1.19
C ARG A 65 -4.11 -10.05 -2.19
N PRO A 66 -4.85 -10.37 -3.26
CA PRO A 66 -5.22 -9.38 -4.28
C PRO A 66 -6.07 -8.26 -3.67
N PRO A 67 -6.11 -7.06 -4.29
CA PRO A 67 -6.97 -5.97 -3.85
C PRO A 67 -8.44 -6.38 -3.72
N GLU A 68 -9.05 -6.10 -2.57
CA GLU A 68 -10.51 -6.15 -2.39
C GLU A 68 -11.03 -4.75 -2.67
N ASN A 69 -11.75 -4.56 -3.78
CA ASN A 69 -12.08 -3.21 -4.27
C ASN A 69 -13.54 -3.09 -4.71
N ASP A 70 -14.43 -3.80 -4.03
CA ASP A 70 -15.87 -3.77 -4.27
C ASP A 70 -16.53 -2.52 -3.69
N SER A 71 -15.84 -1.78 -2.81
CA SER A 71 -16.29 -0.54 -2.18
C SER A 71 -15.11 0.24 -1.59
N GLN A 72 -15.34 1.51 -1.24
CA GLN A 72 -14.42 2.36 -0.47
C GLN A 72 -13.89 1.64 0.78
N LYS A 73 -14.83 1.06 1.55
CA LYS A 73 -14.55 0.37 2.80
C LYS A 73 -13.68 -0.85 2.59
N SER A 74 -14.04 -1.74 1.65
CA SER A 74 -13.27 -2.96 1.38
C SER A 74 -11.85 -2.66 0.94
N LEU A 75 -11.66 -1.65 0.09
CA LEU A 75 -10.33 -1.22 -0.38
C LEU A 75 -9.49 -0.64 0.76
N SER A 76 -10.08 0.22 1.58
CA SER A 76 -9.40 0.82 2.74
C SER A 76 -8.98 -0.23 3.76
N GLU A 77 -9.87 -1.18 4.06
CA GLU A 77 -9.59 -2.27 4.99
C GLU A 77 -8.50 -3.20 4.46
N TRP A 78 -8.58 -3.60 3.18
CA TRP A 78 -7.53 -4.38 2.53
C TRP A 78 -6.17 -3.67 2.60
N LEU A 79 -6.13 -2.39 2.24
CA LEU A 79 -4.89 -1.62 2.24
C LEU A 79 -4.28 -1.50 3.64
N CYS A 80 -5.11 -1.29 4.66
CA CYS A 80 -4.68 -1.31 6.06
C CYS A 80 -4.09 -2.67 6.47
N ARG A 81 -4.73 -3.79 6.11
CA ARG A 81 -4.20 -5.14 6.39
C ARG A 81 -2.85 -5.37 5.72
N ILE A 82 -2.70 -4.94 4.48
CA ILE A 82 -1.46 -5.07 3.71
C ILE A 82 -0.35 -4.21 4.31
N HIS A 83 -0.63 -2.95 4.65
CA HIS A 83 0.33 -2.06 5.31
C HIS A 83 0.75 -2.64 6.68
N ASN A 84 -0.19 -3.09 7.51
CA ASN A 84 0.11 -3.68 8.81
C ASN A 84 0.95 -4.97 8.70
N HIS A 85 0.73 -5.81 7.68
CA HIS A 85 1.56 -6.98 7.40
C HIS A 85 3.03 -6.59 7.13
N ILE A 86 3.25 -5.52 6.35
CA ILE A 86 4.59 -5.01 6.07
C ILE A 86 5.21 -4.41 7.34
N ASN A 87 4.45 -3.66 8.14
CA ASN A 87 4.93 -3.12 9.42
C ASN A 87 5.38 -4.23 10.37
N GLN A 88 4.60 -5.32 10.50
CA GLN A 88 4.99 -6.49 11.29
C GLN A 88 6.31 -7.12 10.81
N LYS A 89 6.49 -7.23 9.49
CA LYS A 89 7.74 -7.73 8.89
C LYS A 89 8.94 -6.82 9.20
N LEU A 90 8.74 -5.51 9.26
CA LEU A 90 9.78 -4.53 9.59
C LEU A 90 10.14 -4.56 11.08
N VAL A 91 9.14 -4.64 11.97
CA VAL A 91 9.35 -4.80 13.43
C VAL A 91 10.10 -6.11 13.73
N ALA A 92 9.72 -7.22 13.11
CA ALA A 92 10.41 -8.50 13.29
C ALA A 92 11.88 -8.47 12.85
N LYS A 93 12.25 -7.51 11.98
CA LYS A 93 13.64 -7.32 11.53
C LYS A 93 14.42 -6.32 12.38
N ASN A 94 13.75 -5.38 13.03
CA ASN A 94 14.36 -4.30 13.83
C ASN A 94 13.66 -4.22 15.20
N TYR A 95 14.34 -4.66 16.27
CA TYR A 95 13.84 -4.65 17.64
C TYR A 95 13.52 -3.26 18.23
N GLU A 96 13.87 -2.18 17.53
CA GLU A 96 13.52 -0.82 17.92
C GLU A 96 13.02 -0.02 16.71
N GLN A 97 11.70 0.06 16.52
CA GLN A 97 11.04 1.22 15.89
C GLN A 97 9.51 1.13 16.03
N LYS A 98 8.91 2.21 16.57
CA LYS A 98 7.47 2.44 16.58
C LYS A 98 6.99 2.68 15.13
N TYR A 99 6.54 1.63 14.47
CA TYR A 99 5.77 1.77 13.23
C TYR A 99 4.29 1.97 13.58
N TRP A 100 3.67 2.97 12.95
CA TRP A 100 2.27 3.33 13.18
C TRP A 100 1.37 2.15 12.83
N GLN A 101 0.70 1.56 13.83
CA GLN A 101 -0.49 0.78 13.54
C GLN A 101 -1.46 1.72 12.83
N VAL A 102 -1.80 1.40 11.59
CA VAL A 102 -2.85 2.13 10.89
C VAL A 102 -4.16 1.64 11.49
N SER A 103 -4.71 2.41 12.43
CA SER A 103 -6.06 2.19 12.93
C SER A 103 -7.04 2.52 11.82
N LEU A 104 -7.99 1.61 11.58
CA LEU A 104 -9.17 1.83 10.73
C LEU A 104 -10.04 2.93 11.36
N LYS A 105 -9.64 4.19 11.20
CA LYS A 105 -10.54 5.33 11.38
C LYS A 105 -11.06 5.67 10.00
N ILE A 106 -12.01 4.84 9.57
CA ILE A 106 -12.92 5.14 8.47
C ILE A 106 -13.93 6.14 9.03
#